data_AF-A0A5Q0NS04-F1
#
_entry.id   AF-A0A5Q0NS04-F1
#
_cell.length_a   1.000
_cell.length_b   1.000
_cell.length_c   1.000
_cell.angle_alpha   90.00
_cell.angle_beta   90.00
_cell.angle_gamma   90.00
#
_symmetry.space_group_name_H-M   'P 1'
#
loop_
_entity.id
_entity.type
_entity.pdbx_description
1 polymer ?
#
loop_
_entity_poly.entity_id
_entity_poly.type
_entity_poly.pdbx_seq_one_letter_code
_entity_poly.pdbx_strand_id
1 'polypeptide(L)'
;MASGGSKIWSVFSLVAALGAAAMAKKAADATWKVTTGKKPPENPADPDVEIWEAVGWAVVSGVAVGLARMLAQRKAANYYAKSTGHLPPDLRKDGK
;
A
#
# COMPACT_ATOMS: atom_id res chain seq x y z
N MET A 1 13.41 -1.37 -11.13
CA MET A 1 14.83 -1.76 -10.96
C MET A 1 14.88 -3.02 -10.11
N ALA A 2 15.04 -4.19 -10.73
CA ALA A 2 15.44 -5.40 -10.03
C ALA A 2 16.70 -5.92 -10.73
N SER A 3 17.80 -5.19 -10.56
CA SER A 3 19.11 -5.61 -11.06
C SER A 3 19.77 -6.53 -10.03
N GLY A 4 20.00 -7.79 -10.41
CA GLY A 4 21.24 -8.51 -10.11
C GLY A 4 21.57 -8.90 -8.65
N GLY A 5 20.60 -9.06 -7.75
CA GLY A 5 20.82 -9.63 -6.42
C GLY A 5 20.56 -11.15 -6.40
N SER A 6 21.33 -11.90 -5.60
CA SER A 6 21.29 -13.36 -5.45
C SER A 6 19.88 -13.99 -5.55
N LYS A 7 19.77 -15.19 -6.13
CA LYS A 7 18.48 -15.92 -6.29
C LYS A 7 17.65 -15.98 -4.99
N ILE A 8 18.32 -16.00 -3.85
CA ILE A 8 17.74 -15.93 -2.49
C ILE A 8 17.00 -14.59 -2.26
N TRP A 9 17.59 -13.47 -2.67
CA TRP A 9 16.96 -12.15 -2.59
C TRP A 9 15.69 -12.06 -3.44
N SER A 10 15.70 -12.63 -4.64
CA SER A 10 14.51 -12.68 -5.51
C SER A 10 13.40 -13.55 -4.92
N VAL A 11 13.73 -14.73 -4.39
CA VAL A 11 12.75 -15.60 -3.71
C VAL A 11 12.18 -14.90 -2.48
N PHE A 12 13.03 -14.29 -1.66
CA PHE A 12 12.59 -13.53 -0.49
C PHE A 12 11.66 -12.38 -0.88
N SER A 13 12.02 -11.60 -1.91
CA SER A 13 11.19 -10.50 -2.41
C SER A 13 9.83 -10.98 -2.92
N LEU A 14 9.80 -12.13 -3.60
CA LEU A 14 8.56 -12.75 -4.07
C LEU A 14 7.67 -13.16 -2.89
N VAL A 15 8.23 -13.87 -1.90
CA VAL A 15 7.48 -14.28 -0.70
C VAL A 15 6.95 -13.07 0.06
N ALA A 16 7.77 -12.02 0.22
CA ALA A 16 7.36 -10.78 0.86
C ALA A 16 6.22 -10.10 0.10
N ALA A 17 6.29 -10.04 -1.23
CA ALA A 17 5.24 -9.47 -2.08
C ALA A 17 3.93 -10.27 -1.96
N LEU A 18 3.99 -11.60 -1.99
CA LEU A 18 2.83 -12.46 -1.81
C LEU A 18 2.20 -12.31 -0.42
N GLY A 19 3.03 -12.23 0.63
CA GLY A 19 2.57 -11.99 1.99
C GLY A 19 1.89 -10.62 2.15
N ALA A 20 2.49 -9.58 1.58
CA ALA A 20 1.91 -8.23 1.56
C ALA A 20 0.57 -8.20 0.82
N ALA A 21 0.48 -8.87 -0.33
CA ALA A 21 -0.77 -8.97 -1.10
C ALA A 21 -1.88 -9.71 -0.32
N ALA A 22 -1.55 -10.81 0.35
CA ALA A 22 -2.50 -11.55 1.17
C ALA A 22 -3.01 -10.74 2.37
N MET A 23 -2.11 -10.00 3.04
CA MET A 23 -2.49 -9.10 4.13
C MET A 23 -3.37 -7.94 3.63
N ALA A 24 -3.02 -7.34 2.49
CA ALA A 24 -3.80 -6.27 1.89
C ALA A 24 -5.22 -6.73 1.54
N LYS A 25 -5.36 -7.91 0.92
CA LYS A 25 -6.68 -8.50 0.62
C LYS A 25 -7.50 -8.71 1.89
N LYS A 26 -6.90 -9.30 2.93
CA LYS A 26 -7.60 -9.56 4.19
C LYS A 26 -8.02 -8.27 4.90
N ALA A 27 -7.19 -7.24 4.86
CA ALA A 27 -7.51 -5.93 5.41
C ALA A 27 -8.65 -5.25 4.63
N ALA A 28 -8.63 -5.32 3.30
CA ALA A 28 -9.71 -4.81 2.46
C ALA A 28 -11.04 -5.55 2.74
N ASP A 29 -11.01 -6.89 2.76
CA ASP A 29 -12.17 -7.72 3.04
C ASP A 29 -12.76 -7.43 4.43
N ALA A 30 -11.91 -7.27 5.44
CA ALA A 30 -12.31 -6.91 6.80
C ALA A 30 -12.89 -5.49 6.88
N THR A 31 -12.25 -4.53 6.23
CA THR A 31 -12.71 -3.13 6.20
C THR A 31 -14.10 -3.07 5.59
N TRP A 32 -14.31 -3.72 4.44
CA TRP A 32 -15.62 -3.76 3.80
C TRP A 32 -16.69 -4.44 4.64
N LYS A 33 -16.36 -5.58 5.27
CA LYS A 33 -17.30 -6.27 6.15
C LYS A 33 -17.70 -5.40 7.34
N VAL A 34 -16.77 -4.63 7.91
CA VAL A 34 -17.02 -3.73 9.05
C VAL A 34 -17.86 -2.52 8.64
N THR A 35 -17.58 -1.91 7.48
CA THR A 35 -18.29 -0.71 7.03
C THR A 35 -19.68 -1.01 6.49
N THR A 36 -19.82 -2.10 5.75
CA THR A 36 -21.02 -2.37 4.93
C THR A 36 -21.88 -3.50 5.50
N GLY A 37 -21.36 -4.27 6.48
CA GLY A 37 -22.03 -5.42 7.09
C GLY A 37 -22.22 -6.61 6.14
N LYS A 38 -21.80 -6.50 4.88
CA LYS A 38 -22.00 -7.46 3.78
C LYS A 38 -20.65 -8.04 3.34
N LYS A 39 -20.68 -9.21 2.68
CA LYS A 39 -19.48 -9.77 2.04
C LYS A 39 -19.02 -8.84 0.91
N PRO A 40 -17.69 -8.60 0.76
CA PRO A 40 -17.17 -7.72 -0.28
C PRO A 40 -17.60 -8.17 -1.68
N PRO A 41 -18.03 -7.25 -2.56
CA PRO A 41 -18.30 -7.56 -3.94
C PRO A 41 -16.99 -8.02 -4.57
N GLU A 42 -16.88 -9.34 -4.80
CA GLU A 42 -15.68 -9.96 -5.36
C GLU A 42 -15.44 -9.54 -6.82
N ASN A 43 -16.41 -8.87 -7.44
CA ASN A 43 -16.33 -8.45 -8.83
C ASN A 43 -16.79 -7.00 -9.03
N PRO A 44 -15.88 -6.01 -9.06
CA PRO A 44 -16.21 -4.62 -9.37
C PRO A 44 -16.58 -4.38 -10.85
N ALA A 45 -16.53 -5.42 -11.71
CA ALA A 45 -17.07 -5.39 -13.07
C ALA A 45 -18.52 -5.88 -13.16
N ASP A 46 -19.15 -6.16 -12.01
CA ASP A 46 -20.55 -6.55 -11.93
C ASP A 46 -21.44 -5.33 -12.29
N PRO A 47 -22.23 -5.39 -13.39
CA PRO A 47 -23.03 -4.27 -13.86
C PRO A 47 -24.14 -3.85 -12.89
N ASP A 48 -24.39 -4.62 -11.85
CA ASP A 48 -25.36 -4.34 -10.78
C ASP A 48 -24.80 -3.41 -9.67
N VAL A 49 -23.53 -3.01 -9.74
CA VAL A 49 -22.97 -1.98 -8.84
C VAL A 49 -23.27 -0.59 -9.39
N GLU A 50 -23.98 0.24 -8.63
CA GLU A 50 -24.21 1.63 -9.04
C GLU A 50 -22.88 2.36 -9.20
N ILE A 51 -22.68 3.03 -10.34
CA ILE A 51 -21.44 3.77 -10.66
C ILE A 51 -21.03 4.71 -9.52
N TRP A 52 -22.00 5.29 -8.81
CA TRP A 52 -21.76 6.16 -7.65
C TRP A 52 -21.16 5.43 -6.45
N GLU A 53 -21.56 4.18 -6.18
CA GLU A 53 -20.97 3.36 -5.13
C GLU A 53 -19.52 2.98 -5.48
N ALA A 54 -19.26 2.63 -6.74
CA ALA A 54 -17.91 2.34 -7.23
C ALA A 54 -16.98 3.56 -7.12
N VAL A 55 -17.47 4.75 -7.48
CA VAL A 55 -16.73 6.01 -7.32
C VAL A 55 -16.46 6.32 -5.85
N GLY A 56 -17.46 6.17 -4.97
CA GLY A 56 -17.30 6.35 -3.53
C GLY A 56 -16.23 5.42 -2.95
N TRP A 57 -16.25 4.15 -3.34
CA TRP A 57 -15.24 3.18 -2.92
C TRP A 57 -13.84 3.52 -3.45
N ALA A 58 -13.73 3.94 -4.71
CA ALA A 58 -12.45 4.32 -5.31
C ALA A 58 -11.84 5.54 -4.61
N VAL A 59 -12.63 6.57 -4.30
CA VAL A 59 -12.17 7.77 -3.58
C VAL A 59 -11.68 7.40 -2.19
N VAL A 60 -12.48 6.67 -1.40
CA VAL A 60 -12.12 6.28 -0.03
C VAL A 60 -10.87 5.41 -0.03
N SER A 61 -10.80 4.42 -0.92
CA SER A 61 -9.64 3.54 -1.05
C SER A 61 -8.39 4.31 -1.49
N GLY A 62 -8.53 5.22 -2.46
CA GLY A 62 -7.43 6.05 -2.95
C GLY A 62 -6.86 6.96 -1.86
N VAL A 63 -7.73 7.62 -1.08
CA VAL A 63 -7.31 8.45 0.07
C VAL A 63 -6.61 7.59 1.14
N ALA A 64 -7.19 6.44 1.49
CA ALA A 64 -6.61 5.55 2.49
C ALA A 64 -5.21 5.04 2.08
N VAL A 65 -5.06 4.57 0.83
CA VAL A 65 -3.77 4.11 0.29
C VAL A 65 -2.77 5.26 0.23
N GLY A 66 -3.20 6.45 -0.20
CA GLY A 66 -2.36 7.65 -0.25
C GLY A 66 -1.80 8.02 1.12
N LEU A 67 -2.66 8.06 2.14
CA LEU A 67 -2.26 8.34 3.52
C LEU A 67 -1.33 7.25 4.08
N ALA A 68 -1.66 5.97 3.85
CA ALA A 68 -0.82 4.86 4.27
C ALA A 68 0.59 4.96 3.66
N ARG A 69 0.69 5.26 2.36
CA ARG A 69 1.97 5.46 1.66
C ARG A 69 2.74 6.65 2.22
N MET A 70 2.08 7.80 2.42
CA MET A 70 2.69 9.00 3.01
C MET A 70 3.28 8.69 4.40
N LEU A 71 2.50 8.05 5.27
CA LEU A 71 2.94 7.70 6.62
C LEU A 71 4.07 6.67 6.61
N ALA A 72 4.01 5.67 5.72
CA ALA A 72 5.06 4.68 5.56
C ALA A 72 6.38 5.33 5.11
N GLN A 73 6.34 6.18 4.08
CA GLN A 73 7.52 6.91 3.60
C GLN A 73 8.08 7.84 4.68
N ARG A 74 7.22 8.54 5.43
CA ARG A 74 7.63 9.41 6.53
C ARG A 74 8.29 8.62 7.66
N LYS A 75 7.75 7.45 8.03
CA LYS A 75 8.36 6.56 9.02
C LYS A 75 9.67 5.97 8.53
N ALA A 76 9.75 5.53 7.28
CA ALA A 76 10.98 5.02 6.70
C ALA A 76 12.08 6.09 6.68
N ALA A 77 11.75 7.33 6.30
CA ALA A 77 12.68 8.46 6.33
C ALA A 77 13.14 8.80 7.76
N ASN A 78 12.22 8.84 8.72
CA ASN A 78 12.56 9.07 10.13
C ASN A 78 13.38 7.93 10.73
N TYR A 79 13.05 6.68 10.40
CA TYR A 79 13.78 5.51 10.86
C TYR A 79 15.19 5.52 10.29
N TYR A 80 15.35 5.77 8.98
CA TYR A 80 16.65 5.92 8.34
C TYR A 80 17.44 7.04 9.00
N ALA A 81 16.88 8.24 9.14
CA ALA A 81 17.54 9.38 9.79
C ALA A 81 17.95 9.08 11.25
N LYS A 82 17.13 8.33 12.00
CA LYS A 82 17.43 7.91 13.37
C LYS A 82 18.49 6.80 13.44
N SER A 83 18.61 5.98 12.38
CA SER A 83 19.55 4.87 12.29
C SER A 83 20.93 5.29 11.77
N THR A 84 20.98 6.26 10.85
CA THR A 84 22.21 6.67 10.14
C THR A 84 22.70 8.06 10.53
N GLY A 85 21.92 8.83 11.31
CA GLY A 85 22.28 10.19 11.75
C GLY A 85 22.26 11.24 10.63
N HIS A 86 21.94 10.87 9.39
CA HIS A 86 21.92 11.73 8.20
C HIS A 86 20.67 11.40 7.37
N LEU A 87 20.02 12.40 6.76
CA LEU A 87 18.88 12.16 5.88
C LEU A 87 19.33 11.39 4.61
N PRO A 88 18.50 10.46 4.06
CA PRO A 88 18.80 9.82 2.79
C PRO A 88 19.00 10.87 1.68
N PRO A 89 19.89 10.63 0.69
CA PRO A 89 20.28 11.63 -0.31
C PRO A 89 19.11 12.25 -1.07
N ASP A 90 18.02 11.50 -1.30
CA ASP A 90 16.82 11.95 -2.03
C ASP A 90 15.88 12.88 -1.23
N LEU A 91 16.18 13.15 0.05
CA LEU A 91 15.41 14.05 0.93
C LEU A 91 16.24 15.22 1.47
N ARG A 92 17.49 15.39 1.02
CA ARG A 92 18.20 16.66 1.24
C ARG A 92 17.41 17.71 0.46
N LYS A 93 16.88 18.71 1.16
CA LYS A 93 16.34 19.92 0.52
C LYS A 93 17.35 20.37 -0.53
N ASP A 94 16.94 20.38 -1.79
CA ASP A 94 17.67 21.14 -2.81
C ASP A 94 17.85 22.54 -2.23
N GLY A 95 19.11 22.96 -2.12
CA GLY A 95 19.44 24.32 -1.78
C GLY A 95 18.75 25.25 -2.78
N LYS A 96 18.18 26.34 -2.27
CA LYS A 96 17.69 27.53 -2.98
C LYS A 96 17.70 27.49 -4.51
#